data_AF-A0A146MCD7-F1
#
_entry.id   AF-A0A146MCD7-F1
#
_cell.length_a   1.000
_cell.length_b   1.000
_cell.length_c   1.000
_cell.angle_alpha   90.00
_cell.angle_beta   90.00
_cell.angle_gamma   90.00
#
_symmetry.space_group_name_H-M   'P 1'
#
loop_
_entity.id
_entity.type
_entity.pdbx_description
1 polymer ?
#
loop_
_entity_poly.entity_id
_entity_poly.type
_entity_poly.pdbx_seq_one_letter_code
_entity_poly.pdbx_strand_id
1 'polypeptide(L)'
;MEVDGDGLNEAANFKLDTLLQLFPQGDFGFLRNKCIELAADDSGFEAFVNEALTTSGVPSRGEGPSDTDQVANVPDLMVPAFDVEKFVETLPDPIDYFENLIRSDNHKTQAYEFLKDRFRDVKSSFIEHIVVEQGYNLLRASQFLTDIPPHAIRLEPRQDSDINLTPPLDPNFQKEVLLFDHIDEVQAYVKLLGELKRTAIEEGQVFECECCYSDDILPSETIMCTEAHIFCRDCVKRSTAVRIGDGLVTFPCLCNCASGGVIPLESIKTVLDSNSYNKVVARIQEEEVRQADIPGIEYCQRCEYAAIPDENIIIFKCPKCDFELCRLCNRESHVPRKCGESVEEDTEKQHRKKNEEFLTTKVLRRCGGCKKPYVKTSGCDKVTCSCGTNNCYRCGASGIDYPHIDSCRGGFDPLPEQY
;
A
#
# COMPACT_ATOMS: atom_id res chain seq x y z
N MET A 1 -29.50 56.90 12.92
CA MET A 1 -28.05 56.73 13.12
C MET A 1 -27.82 55.24 13.20
N GLU A 2 -27.68 54.61 12.04
CA GLU A 2 -27.23 53.23 11.95
C GLU A 2 -25.73 53.26 12.29
N VAL A 3 -25.33 52.50 13.30
CA VAL A 3 -23.93 52.42 13.71
C VAL A 3 -23.28 51.43 12.76
N ASP A 4 -22.31 51.90 11.98
CA ASP A 4 -21.58 51.11 10.97
C ASP A 4 -21.00 49.84 11.62
N GLY A 5 -21.50 48.68 11.20
CA GLY A 5 -21.06 47.38 11.72
C GLY A 5 -19.58 47.08 11.49
N ASP A 6 -18.96 47.71 10.48
CA ASP A 6 -17.52 47.62 10.23
C ASP A 6 -16.68 48.33 11.30
N GLY A 7 -17.13 49.48 11.81
CA GLY A 7 -16.39 50.24 12.81
C GLY A 7 -16.36 49.57 14.20
N LEU A 8 -17.45 48.87 14.55
CA LEU A 8 -17.53 48.10 15.80
C LEU A 8 -16.63 46.88 15.78
N ASN A 9 -16.49 46.23 14.62
CA ASN A 9 -15.59 45.10 14.43
C ASN A 9 -14.12 45.53 14.47
N GLU A 10 -13.78 46.69 13.89
CA GLU A 10 -12.41 47.24 13.94
C GLU A 10 -12.00 47.61 15.38
N ALA A 11 -12.91 48.21 16.15
CA ALA A 11 -12.67 48.52 17.57
C ALA A 11 -12.49 47.27 18.44
N ALA A 12 -13.31 46.23 18.22
CA ALA A 12 -13.18 44.95 18.93
C ALA A 12 -11.84 44.24 18.62
N ASN A 13 -11.36 44.35 17.38
CA ASN A 13 -10.09 43.74 16.95
C ASN A 13 -8.87 44.43 17.57
N PHE A 14 -8.88 45.77 17.66
CA PHE A 14 -7.81 46.52 18.33
C PHE A 14 -7.74 46.18 19.83
N LYS A 15 -8.91 46.05 20.47
CA LYS A 15 -9.05 45.63 21.86
C LYS A 15 -8.55 44.20 22.08
N LEU A 16 -8.81 43.28 21.14
CA LEU A 16 -8.37 41.89 21.24
C LEU A 16 -6.85 41.74 21.12
N ASP A 17 -6.20 42.48 20.21
CA ASP A 17 -4.73 42.50 20.11
C ASP A 17 -4.09 42.99 21.41
N THR A 18 -4.68 44.02 22.01
CA THR A 18 -4.24 44.56 23.31
C THR A 18 -4.36 43.50 24.42
N LEU A 19 -5.48 42.75 24.49
CA LEU A 19 -5.66 41.70 25.50
C LEU A 19 -4.73 40.50 25.32
N LEU A 20 -4.44 40.09 24.09
CA LEU A 20 -3.55 38.95 23.82
C LEU A 20 -2.08 39.27 24.14
N GLN A 21 -1.68 40.55 24.05
CA GLN A 21 -0.37 41.00 24.52
C GLN A 21 -0.28 41.01 26.06
N LEU A 22 -1.37 41.36 26.75
CA LEU A 22 -1.43 41.42 28.21
C LEU A 22 -1.63 40.04 28.86
N PHE A 23 -2.34 39.13 28.19
CA PHE A 23 -2.67 37.78 28.68
C PHE A 23 -2.29 36.70 27.65
N PRO A 24 -1.00 36.42 27.41
CA PRO A 24 -0.56 35.50 26.35
C PRO A 24 -1.04 34.04 26.51
N GLN A 25 -1.44 33.67 27.72
CA GLN A 25 -1.94 32.32 28.07
C GLN A 25 -3.46 32.29 28.31
N GLY A 26 -4.15 33.41 28.09
CA GLY A 26 -5.60 33.51 28.27
C GLY A 26 -6.37 32.76 27.18
N ASP A 27 -7.54 32.24 27.55
CA ASP A 27 -8.46 31.57 26.64
C ASP A 27 -8.94 32.55 25.56
N PHE A 28 -8.70 32.17 24.31
CA PHE A 28 -8.96 33.04 23.15
C PHE A 28 -10.46 33.29 22.96
N GLY A 29 -11.30 32.28 23.19
CA GLY A 29 -12.75 32.39 23.05
C GLY A 29 -13.33 33.39 24.03
N PHE A 30 -12.91 33.31 25.29
CA PHE A 30 -13.33 34.23 26.36
C PHE A 30 -12.91 35.68 26.08
N LEU A 31 -11.63 35.91 25.77
CA LEU A 31 -11.10 37.26 25.52
C LEU A 31 -11.78 37.91 24.30
N ARG A 32 -12.01 37.13 23.23
CA ARG A 32 -12.73 37.59 22.04
C ARG A 32 -14.17 37.97 22.35
N ASN A 33 -14.89 37.14 23.12
CA ASN A 33 -16.28 37.44 23.49
C ASN A 33 -16.38 38.72 24.32
N LYS A 34 -15.43 38.97 25.23
CA LYS A 34 -15.37 40.22 26.01
C LYS A 34 -15.06 41.44 25.13
N CYS A 35 -14.19 41.32 24.14
CA CYS A 35 -13.93 42.40 23.18
C CYS A 35 -15.14 42.74 22.31
N ILE A 36 -15.96 41.74 21.96
CA ILE A 36 -17.20 41.95 21.21
C ILE A 36 -18.27 42.59 22.10
N GLU A 37 -18.44 42.11 23.33
CA GLU A 37 -19.36 42.68 24.33
C GLU A 37 -19.05 44.16 24.60
N LEU A 38 -17.76 44.50 24.68
CA LEU A 38 -17.27 45.83 25.03
C LEU A 38 -16.81 46.63 23.80
N ALA A 39 -17.18 46.22 22.59
CA ALA A 39 -16.70 46.82 21.34
C ALA A 39 -16.94 48.34 21.29
N ALA A 40 -18.12 48.78 21.71
CA ALA A 40 -18.53 50.20 21.76
C ALA A 40 -18.28 50.90 23.11
N ASP A 41 -17.79 50.19 24.12
CA ASP A 41 -17.64 50.71 25.49
C ASP A 41 -16.16 50.68 25.93
N ASP A 42 -15.46 51.77 25.67
CA ASP A 42 -14.03 51.92 26.01
C ASP A 42 -13.80 51.98 27.53
N SER A 43 -14.72 52.59 28.29
CA SER A 43 -14.62 52.65 29.76
C SER A 43 -14.85 51.28 30.39
N GLY A 44 -15.79 50.50 29.87
CA GLY A 44 -16.01 49.11 30.27
C GLY A 44 -14.83 48.19 29.93
N PHE A 45 -14.19 48.41 28.77
CA PHE A 45 -12.98 47.69 28.37
C PHE A 45 -11.80 47.98 29.31
N GLU A 46 -11.54 49.25 29.63
CA GLU A 46 -10.47 49.62 30.58
C GLU A 46 -10.74 49.07 31.98
N ALA A 47 -11.99 49.06 32.44
CA ALA A 47 -12.37 48.47 33.73
C ALA A 47 -12.08 46.95 33.75
N PHE A 48 -12.47 46.23 32.69
CA PHE A 48 -12.19 44.81 32.53
C PHE A 48 -10.69 44.51 32.53
N VAL A 49 -9.88 45.28 31.78
CA VAL A 49 -8.43 45.10 31.74
C VAL A 49 -7.81 45.26 33.13
N ASN A 50 -8.20 46.30 33.87
CA ASN A 50 -7.68 46.55 35.22
C ASN A 50 -8.11 45.47 36.22
N GLU A 51 -9.34 44.97 36.12
CA GLU A 51 -9.82 43.84 36.93
C GLU A 51 -9.05 42.54 36.59
N ALA A 52 -8.88 42.25 35.30
CA ALA A 52 -8.18 41.06 34.81
C ALA A 52 -6.67 41.06 35.13
N LEU A 53 -6.04 42.22 35.28
CA LEU A 53 -4.64 42.34 35.73
C LEU A 53 -4.48 42.13 37.23
N THR A 54 -5.54 42.32 38.02
CA THR A 54 -5.50 42.25 39.49
C THR A 54 -6.15 40.98 40.04
N THR A 55 -6.98 40.30 39.26
CA THR A 55 -7.66 39.05 39.59
C THR A 55 -7.31 37.97 38.56
N SER A 56 -7.31 36.70 38.96
CA SER A 56 -7.17 35.55 38.04
C SER A 56 -8.48 35.30 37.26
N GLY A 57 -9.07 36.35 36.68
CA GLY A 57 -10.39 36.34 36.03
C GLY A 57 -10.36 35.96 34.55
N VAL A 58 -9.17 35.77 33.97
CA VAL A 58 -8.99 35.29 32.58
C VAL A 58 -8.69 33.79 32.62
N PRO A 59 -9.59 32.93 32.12
CA PRO A 59 -9.34 31.48 32.04
C PRO A 59 -8.11 31.20 31.20
N SER A 60 -7.36 30.15 31.54
CA SER A 60 -6.20 29.73 30.72
C SER A 60 -6.63 28.82 29.56
N ARG A 61 -5.77 28.66 28.55
CA ARG A 61 -5.96 27.89 27.29
C ARG A 61 -6.42 26.41 27.38
N GLY A 62 -6.93 25.94 28.51
CA GLY A 62 -7.41 24.56 28.70
C GLY A 62 -8.59 24.38 29.65
N GLU A 63 -9.23 25.44 30.15
CA GLU A 63 -10.44 25.35 31.00
C GLU A 63 -11.68 25.76 30.21
N GLY A 64 -12.10 24.91 29.26
CA GLY A 64 -13.42 25.02 28.65
C GLY A 64 -14.52 24.49 29.58
N PRO A 65 -15.78 24.97 29.47
CA PRO A 65 -16.87 24.44 30.27
C PRO A 65 -17.11 22.96 29.93
N SER A 66 -17.30 22.15 30.96
CA SER A 66 -17.79 20.77 30.83
C SER A 66 -19.27 20.81 30.38
N ASP A 67 -19.51 20.87 29.08
CA ASP A 67 -20.87 20.79 28.54
C ASP A 67 -21.28 19.32 28.36
N THR A 68 -21.85 18.78 29.43
CA THR A 68 -22.87 17.73 29.37
C THR A 68 -24.09 18.23 28.61
N ASP A 69 -24.61 17.37 27.73
CA ASP A 69 -25.94 17.39 27.10
C ASP A 69 -26.22 18.40 25.97
N GLN A 70 -26.05 17.93 24.72
CA GLN A 70 -27.16 17.68 23.78
C GLN A 70 -26.63 17.20 22.41
N VAL A 71 -26.34 15.90 22.30
CA VAL A 71 -26.21 15.26 20.97
C VAL A 71 -27.58 14.68 20.61
N ALA A 72 -28.20 15.31 19.60
CA ALA A 72 -29.38 14.77 18.96
C ALA A 72 -29.08 13.37 18.40
N ASN A 73 -30.00 12.46 18.69
CA ASN A 73 -29.97 11.03 18.39
C ASN A 73 -29.78 10.77 16.88
N VAL A 74 -28.53 10.55 16.44
CA VAL A 74 -28.21 9.96 15.13
C VAL A 74 -28.03 8.47 15.35
N PRO A 75 -28.68 7.58 14.57
CA PRO A 75 -28.58 6.14 14.78
C PRO A 75 -27.13 5.69 14.69
N ASP A 76 -26.68 5.04 15.76
CA ASP A 76 -25.38 4.41 15.97
C ASP A 76 -25.08 3.39 14.86
N LEU A 77 -24.54 3.86 13.73
CA LEU A 77 -23.74 3.02 12.86
C LEU A 77 -22.44 2.80 13.64
N MET A 78 -22.32 1.64 14.30
CA MET A 78 -21.08 1.22 14.97
C MET A 78 -19.93 1.32 13.97
N VAL A 79 -19.22 2.44 13.98
CA VAL A 79 -17.87 2.53 13.45
C VAL A 79 -17.05 1.64 14.37
N PRO A 80 -16.42 0.57 13.88
CA PRO A 80 -15.59 -0.27 14.75
C PRO A 80 -14.53 0.64 15.39
N ALA A 81 -14.39 0.53 16.71
CA ALA A 81 -13.36 1.24 17.44
C ALA A 81 -11.99 0.99 16.78
N PHE A 82 -11.15 2.02 16.72
CA PHE A 82 -9.80 1.90 16.18
C PHE A 82 -9.02 0.83 16.94
N ASP A 83 -8.45 -0.11 16.20
CA ASP A 83 -7.68 -1.23 16.74
C ASP A 83 -6.21 -0.98 16.42
N VAL A 84 -5.48 -0.46 17.42
CA VAL A 84 -4.08 -0.08 17.31
C VAL A 84 -3.20 -1.28 16.96
N GLU A 85 -3.46 -2.43 17.59
CA GLU A 85 -2.72 -3.67 17.36
C GLU A 85 -2.86 -4.10 15.90
N LYS A 86 -4.10 -4.21 15.41
CA LYS A 86 -4.38 -4.56 14.03
C LYS A 86 -3.84 -3.53 13.04
N PHE A 87 -3.88 -2.24 13.36
CA PHE A 87 -3.32 -1.20 12.52
C PHE A 87 -1.81 -1.39 12.34
N VAL A 88 -1.07 -1.57 13.44
CA VAL A 88 0.39 -1.80 13.41
C VAL A 88 0.75 -3.15 12.81
N GLU A 89 -0.05 -4.20 12.98
CA GLU A 89 0.15 -5.47 12.26
C GLU A 89 0.09 -5.28 10.73
N THR A 90 -0.84 -4.47 10.24
CA THR A 90 -0.96 -4.18 8.81
C THR A 90 0.09 -3.19 8.30
N LEU A 91 0.65 -2.36 9.19
CA LEU A 91 1.62 -1.33 8.89
C LEU A 91 2.65 -1.24 10.04
N PRO A 92 3.70 -2.09 10.05
CA PRO A 92 4.60 -2.24 11.21
C PRO A 92 5.36 -0.98 11.63
N ASP A 93 5.72 -0.14 10.66
CA ASP A 93 6.29 1.19 10.91
C ASP A 93 5.46 2.24 10.16
N PRO A 94 4.34 2.69 10.77
CA PRO A 94 3.44 3.65 10.11
C PRO A 94 4.13 4.97 9.78
N ILE A 95 5.03 5.43 10.65
CA ILE A 95 5.68 6.72 10.49
C ILE A 95 6.63 6.64 9.29
N ASP A 96 7.56 5.69 9.28
CA ASP A 96 8.49 5.52 8.15
C ASP A 96 7.75 5.25 6.83
N TYR A 97 6.67 4.45 6.88
CA TYR A 97 5.84 4.17 5.72
C TYR A 97 5.31 5.44 5.06
N PHE A 98 4.70 6.35 5.83
CA PHE A 98 4.15 7.60 5.28
C PHE A 98 5.21 8.65 4.99
N GLU A 99 6.38 8.59 5.63
CA GLU A 99 7.52 9.44 5.25
C GLU A 99 8.03 9.09 3.85
N ASN A 100 8.10 7.80 3.51
CA ASN A 100 8.64 7.31 2.25
C ASN A 100 7.57 7.04 1.17
N LEU A 101 6.29 7.26 1.48
CA LEU A 101 5.18 6.99 0.57
C LEU A 101 5.21 7.88 -0.68
N ILE A 102 5.19 7.25 -1.86
CA ILE A 102 4.92 7.94 -3.13
C ILE A 102 3.41 8.16 -3.24
N ARG A 103 2.99 9.42 -3.13
CA ARG A 103 1.56 9.81 -3.10
C ARG A 103 0.99 9.99 -4.50
N SER A 104 -0.18 9.39 -4.73
CA SER A 104 -0.97 9.58 -5.96
C SER A 104 -1.53 11.00 -6.02
N ASP A 105 -1.92 11.47 -7.22
CA ASP A 105 -2.54 12.81 -7.33
C ASP A 105 -3.88 12.87 -6.56
N ASN A 106 -4.61 11.75 -6.50
CA ASN A 106 -5.82 11.65 -5.69
C ASN A 106 -5.51 11.82 -4.20
N HIS A 107 -4.48 11.13 -3.69
CA HIS A 107 -4.01 11.29 -2.31
C HIS A 107 -3.66 12.76 -2.02
N LYS A 108 -2.87 13.40 -2.89
CA LYS A 108 -2.46 14.81 -2.71
C LYS A 108 -3.66 15.75 -2.60
N THR A 109 -4.64 15.61 -3.48
CA THR A 109 -5.88 16.40 -3.43
C THR A 109 -6.65 16.15 -2.14
N GLN A 110 -6.81 14.89 -1.75
CA GLN A 110 -7.53 14.51 -0.54
C GLN A 110 -6.84 15.00 0.73
N ALA A 111 -5.51 14.94 0.80
CA ALA A 111 -4.73 15.46 1.92
C ALA A 111 -4.91 16.97 2.10
N TYR A 112 -4.88 17.73 1.01
CA TYR A 112 -5.12 19.17 1.04
C TYR A 112 -6.55 19.51 1.50
N GLU A 113 -7.56 18.83 0.95
CA GLU A 113 -8.96 19.04 1.32
C GLU A 113 -9.25 18.63 2.77
N PHE A 114 -8.62 17.57 3.25
CA PHE A 114 -8.68 17.15 4.65
C PHE A 114 -8.11 18.22 5.60
N LEU A 115 -6.95 18.80 5.29
CA LEU A 115 -6.38 19.85 6.12
C LEU A 115 -7.18 21.15 6.07
N LYS A 116 -7.82 21.46 4.93
CA LYS A 116 -8.79 22.56 4.84
C LYS A 116 -9.99 22.37 5.77
N ASP A 117 -10.42 21.12 5.97
CA ASP A 117 -11.49 20.77 6.90
C ASP A 117 -11.03 20.81 8.37
N ARG A 118 -9.82 20.30 8.67
CA ARG A 118 -9.28 20.29 10.03
C ARG A 118 -8.85 21.67 10.54
N PHE A 119 -8.44 22.55 9.63
CA PHE A 119 -7.94 23.91 9.89
C PHE A 119 -8.78 24.95 9.13
N ARG A 120 -10.07 25.04 9.48
CA ARG A 120 -11.07 25.85 8.76
C ARG A 120 -10.78 27.35 8.80
N ASP A 121 -10.15 27.81 9.87
CA ASP A 121 -9.72 29.17 10.12
C ASP A 121 -8.39 29.52 9.43
N VAL A 122 -7.75 28.59 8.71
CA VAL A 122 -6.49 28.87 8.00
C VAL A 122 -6.72 29.16 6.51
N LYS A 123 -6.00 30.16 6.00
CA LYS A 123 -6.03 30.54 4.57
C LYS A 123 -5.64 29.34 3.70
N SER A 124 -6.43 29.08 2.66
CA SER A 124 -6.18 27.96 1.74
C SER A 124 -4.81 28.04 1.08
N SER A 125 -4.37 29.24 0.70
CA SER A 125 -3.03 29.46 0.12
C SER A 125 -1.89 29.11 1.08
N PHE A 126 -2.10 29.29 2.40
CA PHE A 126 -1.11 28.93 3.41
C PHE A 126 -1.08 27.42 3.64
N ILE A 127 -2.26 26.78 3.74
CA ILE A 127 -2.36 25.32 3.80
C ILE A 127 -1.72 24.71 2.54
N GLU A 128 -2.01 25.24 1.35
CA GLU A 128 -1.48 24.77 0.07
C GLU A 128 0.05 24.84 0.05
N HIS A 129 0.64 25.97 0.48
CA HIS A 129 2.08 26.11 0.61
C HIS A 129 2.68 25.01 1.51
N ILE A 130 2.11 24.83 2.71
CA ILE A 130 2.61 23.84 3.68
C ILE A 130 2.51 22.43 3.11
N VAL A 131 1.35 22.02 2.58
CA VAL A 131 1.19 20.65 2.07
C VAL A 131 2.11 20.38 0.89
N VAL A 132 2.33 21.35 0.01
CA VAL A 132 3.29 21.20 -1.10
C VAL A 132 4.71 21.06 -0.58
N GLU A 133 5.13 21.91 0.35
CA GLU A 133 6.47 21.88 0.95
C GLU A 133 6.73 20.58 1.71
N GLN A 134 5.73 20.07 2.42
CA GLN A 134 5.81 18.81 3.17
C GLN A 134 5.53 17.57 2.31
N GLY A 135 5.46 17.71 0.98
CA GLY A 135 5.27 16.58 0.07
C GLY A 135 3.93 15.86 0.24
N TYR A 136 2.90 16.60 0.67
CA TYR A 136 1.54 16.14 0.99
C TYR A 136 1.47 15.12 2.12
N ASN A 137 2.48 15.09 3.00
CA ASN A 137 2.46 14.29 4.22
C ASN A 137 1.57 14.98 5.28
N LEU A 138 0.49 14.32 5.68
CA LEU A 138 -0.49 14.89 6.60
C LEU A 138 0.10 15.18 7.97
N LEU A 139 0.86 14.22 8.52
CA LEU A 139 1.46 14.34 9.84
C LEU A 139 2.43 15.51 9.89
N ARG A 140 3.35 15.60 8.92
CA ARG A 140 4.31 16.70 8.84
C ARG A 140 3.62 18.04 8.61
N ALA A 141 2.69 18.11 7.65
CA ALA A 141 1.95 19.34 7.38
C ALA A 141 1.21 19.84 8.61
N SER A 142 0.61 18.94 9.38
CA SER A 142 -0.14 19.30 10.58
C SER A 142 0.72 19.89 11.69
N GLN A 143 1.98 19.48 11.81
CA GLN A 143 2.93 20.06 12.77
C GLN A 143 3.21 21.54 12.48
N PHE A 144 3.15 21.97 11.22
CA PHE A 144 3.30 23.39 10.86
C PHE A 144 1.99 24.19 10.98
N LEU A 145 0.87 23.48 11.16
CA LEU A 145 -0.46 24.07 11.34
C LEU A 145 -0.86 24.17 12.82
N THR A 146 0.02 23.83 13.77
CA THR A 146 -0.20 24.09 15.20
C THR A 146 0.18 25.52 15.58
N ASP A 147 1.23 26.08 14.98
CA ASP A 147 1.75 27.43 15.26
C ASP A 147 1.49 28.38 14.10
N ILE A 148 0.21 28.65 13.83
CA ILE A 148 -0.22 29.44 12.67
C ILE A 148 0.08 30.94 12.92
N PRO A 149 0.79 31.62 12.00
CA PRO A 149 1.06 33.04 12.16
C PRO A 149 -0.24 33.87 11.95
N PRO A 150 -0.41 35.02 12.61
CA PRO A 150 -1.67 35.77 12.57
C PRO A 150 -2.14 36.15 11.16
N HIS A 151 -1.21 36.44 10.25
CA HIS A 151 -1.52 36.80 8.87
C HIS A 151 -2.03 35.62 8.02
N ALA A 152 -1.86 34.38 8.46
CA ALA A 152 -2.34 33.17 7.80
C ALA A 152 -3.73 32.74 8.27
N ILE A 153 -4.26 33.37 9.32
CA ILE A 153 -5.59 33.13 9.87
C ILE A 153 -6.65 33.88 9.03
N ARG A 154 -7.80 33.27 8.85
CA ARG A 154 -9.02 33.82 8.26
C ARG A 154 -9.93 34.33 9.38
N LEU A 155 -10.60 35.44 9.12
CA LEU A 155 -11.63 35.97 10.03
C LEU A 155 -12.86 35.07 10.08
N GLU A 156 -13.22 34.49 8.93
CA GLU A 156 -14.35 33.56 8.80
C GLU A 156 -13.84 32.15 8.48
N PRO A 157 -14.18 31.16 9.32
CA PRO A 157 -13.88 29.76 9.04
C PRO A 157 -14.51 29.30 7.73
N ARG A 158 -13.79 28.40 7.06
CA ARG A 158 -14.25 27.71 5.85
C ARG A 158 -15.56 26.97 6.10
N GLN A 159 -16.48 27.05 5.13
CA GLN A 159 -17.75 26.31 5.17
C GLN A 159 -17.60 24.93 4.52
N ASP A 160 -18.54 24.02 4.79
CA ASP A 160 -18.52 22.67 4.21
C ASP A 160 -18.52 22.68 2.67
N SER A 161 -19.19 23.66 2.06
CA SER A 161 -19.23 23.83 0.59
C SER A 161 -17.87 24.16 -0.04
N ASP A 162 -16.91 24.61 0.76
CA ASP A 162 -15.56 24.94 0.29
C ASP A 162 -14.60 23.74 0.36
N ILE A 163 -15.06 22.59 0.91
CA ILE A 163 -14.28 21.37 1.11
C ILE A 163 -14.73 20.33 0.08
N ASN A 164 -13.79 19.85 -0.72
CA ASN A 164 -14.05 18.93 -1.81
C ASN A 164 -13.48 17.53 -1.54
N LEU A 165 -13.82 16.95 -0.39
CA LEU A 165 -13.39 15.59 -0.04
C LEU A 165 -14.43 14.57 -0.54
N THR A 166 -14.33 14.17 -1.81
CA THR A 166 -15.30 13.25 -2.44
C THR A 166 -14.77 11.82 -2.55
N PRO A 167 -15.61 10.79 -2.27
CA PRO A 167 -15.27 9.39 -2.52
C PRO A 167 -15.10 9.06 -4.03
N PRO A 168 -14.34 8.01 -4.38
CA PRO A 168 -13.65 7.08 -3.51
C PRO A 168 -12.35 7.66 -2.93
N LEU A 169 -12.12 7.41 -1.64
CA LEU A 169 -10.91 7.82 -0.96
C LEU A 169 -9.74 6.92 -1.34
N ASP A 170 -8.56 7.50 -1.49
CA ASP A 170 -7.33 6.74 -1.69
C ASP A 170 -7.06 5.87 -0.43
N PRO A 171 -6.78 4.56 -0.57
CA PRO A 171 -6.56 3.69 0.58
C PRO A 171 -5.40 4.12 1.47
N ASN A 172 -4.34 4.71 0.92
CA ASN A 172 -3.23 5.21 1.72
C ASN A 172 -3.61 6.51 2.43
N PHE A 173 -4.37 7.39 1.78
CA PHE A 173 -4.92 8.57 2.45
C PHE A 173 -5.80 8.17 3.64
N GLN A 174 -6.70 7.20 3.49
CA GLN A 174 -7.52 6.70 4.61
C GLN A 174 -6.66 6.22 5.79
N LYS A 175 -5.60 5.45 5.52
CA LYS A 175 -4.67 4.98 6.56
C LYS A 175 -3.88 6.12 7.21
N GLU A 176 -3.50 7.13 6.44
CA GLU A 176 -2.77 8.30 6.95
C GLU A 176 -3.66 9.16 7.85
N VAL A 177 -4.95 9.30 7.51
CA VAL A 177 -5.95 9.95 8.37
C VAL A 177 -6.15 9.16 9.67
N LEU A 178 -6.28 7.83 9.61
CA LEU A 178 -6.34 7.00 10.82
C LEU A 178 -5.11 7.17 11.71
N LEU A 179 -3.92 7.21 11.11
CA LEU A 179 -2.69 7.48 11.85
C LEU A 179 -2.67 8.88 12.44
N PHE A 180 -3.16 9.88 11.71
CA PHE A 180 -3.25 11.26 12.19
C PHE A 180 -4.19 11.38 13.40
N ASP A 181 -5.36 10.75 13.35
CA ASP A 181 -6.35 10.81 14.43
C ASP A 181 -5.90 10.05 15.69
N HIS A 182 -5.07 9.00 15.53
CA HIS A 182 -4.61 8.13 16.62
C HIS A 182 -3.08 8.11 16.80
N ILE A 183 -2.38 9.21 16.45
CA ILE A 183 -0.92 9.24 16.41
C ILE A 183 -0.29 8.92 17.77
N ASP A 184 -0.86 9.43 18.86
CA ASP A 184 -0.34 9.22 20.21
C ASP A 184 -0.48 7.75 20.65
N GLU A 185 -1.64 7.13 20.38
CA GLU A 185 -1.92 5.72 20.68
C GLU A 185 -0.97 4.81 19.89
N VAL A 186 -0.80 5.08 18.60
CA VAL A 186 0.09 4.31 17.72
C VAL A 186 1.56 4.47 18.13
N GLN A 187 2.02 5.69 18.41
CA GLN A 187 3.39 5.95 18.86
C GLN A 187 3.69 5.28 20.19
N ALA A 188 2.77 5.35 21.15
CA ALA A 188 2.91 4.66 22.43
C ALA A 188 3.01 3.15 22.25
N TYR A 189 2.18 2.56 21.37
CA TYR A 189 2.20 1.13 21.10
C TYR A 189 3.48 0.68 20.37
N VAL A 190 3.91 1.40 19.34
CA VAL A 190 5.18 1.10 18.63
C VAL A 190 6.37 1.19 19.58
N LYS A 191 6.40 2.20 20.46
CA LYS A 191 7.42 2.34 21.49
C LYS A 191 7.41 1.16 22.46
N LEU A 192 6.22 0.73 22.92
CA LEU A 192 6.06 -0.44 23.79
C LEU A 192 6.60 -1.71 23.11
N LEU A 193 6.27 -1.94 21.84
CA LEU A 193 6.80 -3.08 21.07
C LEU A 193 8.34 -3.03 21.00
N GLY A 194 8.92 -1.85 20.76
CA GLY A 194 10.38 -1.66 20.77
C GLY A 194 11.02 -1.97 22.13
N GLU A 195 10.38 -1.56 23.23
CA GLU A 195 10.84 -1.86 24.58
C GLU A 195 10.76 -3.36 24.89
N LEU A 196 9.64 -4.02 24.55
CA LEU A 196 9.47 -5.46 24.68
C LEU A 196 10.53 -6.23 23.86
N LYS A 197 10.79 -5.79 22.63
CA LYS A 197 11.82 -6.38 21.78
C LYS A 197 13.20 -6.26 22.41
N ARG A 198 13.55 -5.07 22.92
CA ARG A 198 14.84 -4.83 23.58
C ARG A 198 15.01 -5.71 24.82
N THR A 199 14.00 -5.81 25.68
CA THR A 199 14.03 -6.67 26.87
C THR A 199 14.20 -8.15 26.49
N ALA A 200 13.48 -8.63 25.47
CA ALA A 200 13.63 -10.00 25.01
C ALA A 200 15.06 -10.30 24.50
N ILE A 201 15.69 -9.35 23.79
CA ILE A 201 17.10 -9.47 23.36
C ILE A 201 18.03 -9.54 24.57
N GLU A 202 17.87 -8.64 25.54
CA GLU A 202 18.70 -8.59 26.76
C GLU A 202 18.57 -9.88 27.61
N GLU A 203 17.38 -10.47 27.64
CA GLU A 203 17.10 -11.73 28.35
C GLU A 203 17.45 -12.99 27.54
N GLY A 204 17.90 -12.84 26.29
CA GLY A 204 18.20 -13.96 25.38
C GLY A 204 16.96 -14.74 24.95
N GLN A 205 15.76 -14.14 25.02
CA GLN A 205 14.49 -14.70 24.57
C GLN A 205 14.24 -14.41 23.08
N VAL A 206 15.26 -14.65 22.27
CA VAL A 206 15.25 -14.40 20.83
C VAL A 206 15.76 -15.63 20.08
N PHE A 207 15.37 -15.73 18.82
CA PHE A 207 15.84 -16.76 17.91
C PHE A 207 16.79 -16.17 16.87
N GLU A 208 17.69 -17.03 16.37
CA GLU A 208 18.58 -16.71 15.27
C GLU A 208 17.96 -17.12 13.93
N CYS A 209 18.04 -16.24 12.93
CA CYS A 209 17.65 -16.55 11.56
C CYS A 209 18.65 -17.54 10.93
N GLU A 210 18.21 -18.71 10.50
CA GLU A 210 19.12 -19.66 9.85
C GLU A 210 19.50 -19.28 8.41
N CYS A 211 18.90 -18.22 7.85
CA CYS A 211 19.23 -17.72 6.52
C CYS A 211 20.22 -16.55 6.54
N CYS A 212 20.02 -15.57 7.45
CA CYS A 212 20.85 -14.37 7.51
C CYS A 212 21.62 -14.20 8.83
N TYR A 213 21.46 -15.13 9.77
CA TYR A 213 22.13 -15.13 11.08
C TYR A 213 21.86 -13.87 11.91
N SER A 214 20.70 -13.24 11.72
CA SER A 214 20.20 -12.18 12.60
C SER A 214 19.71 -12.81 13.89
N ASP A 215 20.18 -12.34 15.04
CA ASP A 215 19.96 -12.89 16.38
C ASP A 215 18.94 -12.10 17.20
N ASP A 216 18.03 -11.39 16.54
CA ASP A 216 17.06 -10.46 17.13
C ASP A 216 15.60 -10.82 16.84
N ILE A 217 15.31 -12.07 16.44
CA ILE A 217 13.95 -12.48 16.09
C ILE A 217 13.16 -12.82 17.35
N LEU A 218 12.03 -12.14 17.55
CA LEU A 218 11.11 -12.50 18.62
C LEU A 218 10.37 -13.81 18.31
N PRO A 219 10.00 -14.62 19.33
CA PRO A 219 9.21 -15.82 19.13
C PRO A 219 7.94 -15.61 18.28
N SER A 220 7.26 -14.48 18.46
CA SER A 220 6.07 -14.08 17.69
C SER A 220 6.35 -13.72 16.23
N GLU A 221 7.61 -13.40 15.88
CA GLU A 221 8.04 -13.00 14.54
C GLU A 221 8.73 -14.14 13.77
N THR A 222 8.91 -15.30 14.42
CA THR A 222 9.53 -16.47 13.81
C THR A 222 8.65 -17.05 12.70
N ILE A 223 9.27 -17.38 11.57
CA ILE A 223 8.65 -18.20 10.53
C ILE A 223 9.40 -19.51 10.45
N MET A 224 8.67 -20.62 10.59
CA MET A 224 9.23 -21.96 10.48
C MET A 224 8.83 -22.62 9.17
N CYS A 225 9.75 -23.43 8.62
CA CYS A 225 9.37 -24.43 7.62
C CYS A 225 8.77 -25.67 8.29
N THR A 226 8.27 -26.62 7.49
CA THR A 226 7.71 -27.89 7.96
C THR A 226 8.70 -28.77 8.75
N GLU A 227 10.00 -28.46 8.67
CA GLU A 227 11.08 -29.18 9.34
C GLU A 227 11.67 -28.38 10.52
N ALA A 228 10.95 -27.37 11.00
CA ALA A 228 11.29 -26.55 12.17
C ALA A 228 12.56 -25.69 12.08
N HIS A 229 13.07 -25.41 10.86
CA HIS A 229 14.11 -24.39 10.69
C HIS A 229 13.49 -22.99 10.80
N ILE A 230 14.21 -22.06 11.45
CA ILE A 230 13.70 -20.74 11.83
C ILE A 230 14.23 -19.63 10.91
N PHE A 231 13.33 -18.75 10.46
CA PHE A 231 13.64 -17.63 9.57
C PHE A 231 13.00 -16.33 10.06
N CYS A 232 13.67 -15.21 9.81
CA CYS A 232 13.07 -13.89 9.95
C CYS A 232 12.08 -13.60 8.82
N ARG A 233 11.11 -12.72 9.09
CA ARG A 233 10.10 -12.26 8.11
C ARG A 233 10.72 -11.74 6.81
N ASP A 234 11.82 -11.00 6.89
CA ASP A 234 12.46 -10.38 5.72
C ASP A 234 13.10 -11.39 4.77
N CYS A 235 13.73 -12.44 5.31
CA CYS A 235 14.28 -13.51 4.46
C CYS A 235 13.17 -14.25 3.73
N VAL A 236 12.09 -14.58 4.43
CA VAL A 236 10.92 -15.24 3.83
C VAL A 236 10.25 -14.34 2.79
N LYS A 237 10.03 -13.06 3.11
CA LYS A 237 9.44 -12.07 2.19
C LYS A 237 10.26 -11.92 0.91
N ARG A 238 11.58 -11.75 1.02
CA ARG A 238 12.49 -11.63 -0.13
C ARG A 238 12.50 -12.90 -0.99
N SER A 239 12.65 -14.07 -0.36
CA SER A 239 12.61 -15.35 -1.05
C SER A 239 11.28 -15.55 -1.79
N THR A 240 10.17 -15.25 -1.12
CA THR A 240 8.82 -15.31 -1.69
C THR A 240 8.68 -14.38 -2.90
N ALA A 241 9.11 -13.12 -2.79
CA ALA A 241 9.04 -12.14 -3.88
C ALA A 241 9.85 -12.59 -5.12
N VAL A 242 11.06 -13.11 -4.92
CA VAL A 242 11.90 -13.66 -6.00
C VAL A 242 11.17 -14.80 -6.70
N ARG A 243 10.61 -15.75 -5.95
CA ARG A 243 9.93 -16.91 -6.50
C ARG A 243 8.66 -16.55 -7.26
N ILE A 244 7.90 -15.59 -6.76
CA ILE A 244 6.75 -15.03 -7.49
C ILE A 244 7.22 -14.36 -8.79
N GLY A 245 8.32 -13.60 -8.75
CA GLY A 245 8.95 -13.01 -9.93
C GLY A 245 9.35 -14.04 -10.98
N ASP A 246 9.86 -15.20 -10.55
CA ASP A 246 10.19 -16.33 -11.40
C ASP A 246 8.96 -17.14 -11.88
N GLY A 247 7.75 -16.76 -11.48
CA GLY A 247 6.51 -17.47 -11.82
C GLY A 247 6.39 -18.84 -11.14
N LEU A 248 7.08 -19.03 -10.03
CA LEU A 248 7.02 -20.21 -9.17
C LEU A 248 5.96 -20.00 -8.08
N VAL A 249 5.29 -21.09 -7.70
CA VAL A 249 4.19 -21.10 -6.72
C VAL A 249 4.47 -22.00 -5.52
N THR A 250 5.68 -22.58 -5.45
CA THR A 250 6.16 -23.38 -4.32
C THR A 250 7.12 -22.56 -3.48
N PHE A 251 7.16 -22.75 -2.18
CA PHE A 251 8.03 -21.98 -1.26
C PHE A 251 8.90 -22.95 -0.45
N PRO A 252 10.07 -23.37 -0.95
CA PRO A 252 10.94 -24.28 -0.23
C PRO A 252 11.55 -23.62 1.00
N CYS A 253 11.94 -24.45 1.96
CA CYS A 253 12.83 -24.11 3.06
C CYS A 253 14.06 -23.32 2.54
N LEU A 254 14.45 -22.26 3.26
CA LEU A 254 15.60 -21.42 2.87
C LEU A 254 16.93 -22.10 3.25
N CYS A 255 16.90 -22.95 4.27
CA CYS A 255 17.95 -23.93 4.51
C CYS A 255 17.80 -25.06 3.50
N ASN A 256 18.90 -25.70 3.10
CA ASN A 256 18.82 -26.87 2.24
C ASN A 256 18.34 -28.10 3.06
N CYS A 257 17.08 -28.06 3.49
CA CYS A 257 16.40 -29.08 4.26
C CYS A 257 16.59 -30.46 3.59
N ALA A 258 17.22 -31.41 4.28
CA ALA A 258 17.50 -32.74 3.73
C ALA A 258 16.23 -33.51 3.30
N SER A 259 15.12 -33.23 3.96
CA SER A 259 13.77 -33.77 3.73
C SER A 259 12.95 -33.01 2.69
N GLY A 260 13.47 -31.90 2.13
CA GLY A 260 12.73 -31.09 1.15
C GLY A 260 11.59 -30.26 1.76
N GLY A 261 11.77 -29.80 3.00
CA GLY A 261 10.80 -28.98 3.72
C GLY A 261 10.35 -27.72 2.96
N VAL A 262 9.15 -27.24 3.28
CA VAL A 262 8.53 -26.07 2.67
C VAL A 262 8.12 -25.05 3.72
N ILE A 263 8.02 -23.79 3.35
CA ILE A 263 7.38 -22.76 4.16
C ILE A 263 5.86 -22.87 3.94
N PRO A 264 5.07 -23.05 5.01
CA PRO A 264 3.61 -23.13 4.90
C PRO A 264 2.99 -21.87 4.29
N LEU A 265 1.91 -22.01 3.53
CA LEU A 265 1.21 -20.88 2.91
C LEU A 265 0.64 -19.90 3.94
N GLU A 266 0.29 -20.40 5.12
CA GLU A 266 -0.13 -19.59 6.27
C GLU A 266 0.97 -18.61 6.66
N SER A 267 2.22 -19.05 6.68
CA SER A 267 3.38 -18.18 6.93
C SER A 267 3.62 -17.23 5.75
N ILE A 268 3.39 -17.66 4.51
CA ILE A 268 3.48 -16.78 3.32
C ILE A 268 2.44 -15.66 3.38
N LYS A 269 1.25 -15.94 3.90
CA LYS A 269 0.18 -14.95 4.09
C LYS A 269 0.59 -13.81 5.03
N THR A 270 1.40 -14.09 6.04
CA THR A 270 1.79 -13.07 7.02
C THR A 270 2.87 -12.11 6.48
N VAL A 271 3.64 -12.53 5.46
CA VAL A 271 4.72 -11.72 4.87
C VAL A 271 4.33 -10.96 3.60
N LEU A 272 3.26 -11.37 2.92
CA LEU A 272 2.76 -10.72 1.70
C LEU A 272 1.58 -9.80 2.02
N ASP A 273 1.42 -8.75 1.22
CA ASP A 273 0.18 -7.99 1.22
C ASP A 273 -0.98 -8.83 0.65
N SER A 274 -2.22 -8.47 1.01
CA SER A 274 -3.42 -9.21 0.62
C SER A 274 -3.56 -9.41 -0.89
N ASN A 275 -3.16 -8.43 -1.71
CA ASN A 275 -3.28 -8.53 -3.16
C ASN A 275 -2.26 -9.52 -3.73
N SER A 276 -1.00 -9.43 -3.31
CA SER A 276 0.06 -10.37 -3.71
C SER A 276 -0.25 -11.79 -3.25
N TYR A 277 -0.72 -11.97 -2.02
CA TYR A 277 -1.11 -13.28 -1.51
C TYR A 277 -2.27 -13.89 -2.31
N ASN A 278 -3.32 -13.11 -2.60
CA ASN A 278 -4.46 -13.58 -3.39
C ASN A 278 -4.04 -14.00 -4.82
N LYS A 279 -3.09 -13.28 -5.43
CA LYS A 279 -2.51 -13.67 -6.73
C LYS A 279 -1.76 -14.98 -6.64
N VAL A 280 -0.96 -15.19 -5.59
CA VAL A 280 -0.25 -16.46 -5.35
C VAL A 280 -1.24 -17.62 -5.23
N VAL A 281 -2.27 -17.48 -4.39
CA VAL A 281 -3.29 -18.52 -4.19
C VAL A 281 -4.03 -18.82 -5.49
N ALA A 282 -4.43 -17.80 -6.25
CA ALA A 282 -5.07 -17.99 -7.55
C ALA A 282 -4.17 -18.75 -8.54
N ARG A 283 -2.86 -18.48 -8.54
CA ARG A 283 -1.89 -19.21 -9.37
C ARG A 283 -1.64 -20.64 -8.91
N ILE A 284 -1.67 -20.90 -7.61
CA ILE A 284 -1.60 -22.27 -7.06
C ILE A 284 -2.79 -23.07 -7.58
N GLN A 285 -4.00 -22.51 -7.46
CA GLN A 285 -5.23 -23.14 -7.97
C GLN A 285 -5.16 -23.38 -9.48
N GLU A 286 -4.67 -22.42 -10.26
CA GLU A 286 -4.47 -22.60 -11.69
C GLU A 286 -3.51 -23.76 -11.99
N GLU A 287 -2.40 -23.86 -11.27
CA GLU A 287 -1.43 -24.94 -11.46
C GLU A 287 -2.01 -26.30 -11.04
N GLU A 288 -2.81 -26.37 -9.97
CA GLU A 288 -3.54 -27.58 -9.56
C GLU A 288 -4.52 -28.04 -10.64
N VAL A 289 -5.29 -27.11 -11.22
CA VAL A 289 -6.21 -27.39 -12.34
C VAL A 289 -5.44 -27.88 -13.58
N ARG A 290 -4.29 -27.29 -13.88
CA ARG A 290 -3.40 -27.75 -14.97
C ARG A 290 -2.86 -29.15 -14.71
N GLN A 291 -2.53 -29.47 -13.47
CA GLN A 291 -2.03 -30.79 -13.09
C GLN A 291 -3.12 -31.87 -13.12
N ALA A 292 -4.39 -31.48 -13.00
CA ALA A 292 -5.53 -32.41 -13.10
C ALA A 292 -5.82 -32.92 -14.52
N ASP A 293 -5.14 -32.39 -15.55
CA ASP A 293 -5.24 -32.79 -16.97
C ASP A 293 -6.69 -32.94 -17.47
N ILE A 294 -7.52 -31.94 -17.15
CA ILE A 294 -8.96 -31.95 -17.44
C ILE A 294 -9.17 -31.86 -18.97
N PRO A 295 -9.82 -32.84 -19.61
CA PRO A 295 -10.03 -32.82 -21.06
C PRO A 295 -10.88 -31.63 -21.51
N GLY A 296 -10.44 -30.95 -22.59
CA GLY A 296 -11.19 -29.87 -23.23
C GLY A 296 -11.13 -28.51 -22.52
N ILE A 297 -10.36 -28.40 -21.44
CA ILE A 297 -10.17 -27.12 -20.75
C ILE A 297 -9.29 -26.16 -21.57
N GLU A 298 -9.70 -24.90 -21.64
CA GLU A 298 -8.96 -23.81 -22.25
C GLU A 298 -8.54 -22.79 -21.19
N TYR A 299 -7.31 -22.31 -21.28
CA TYR A 299 -6.72 -21.34 -20.35
C TYR A 299 -6.59 -19.97 -21.00
N CYS A 300 -7.01 -18.92 -20.29
CA CYS A 300 -6.71 -17.56 -20.68
C CYS A 300 -5.20 -17.30 -20.64
N GLN A 301 -4.66 -16.59 -21.64
CA GLN A 301 -3.23 -16.24 -21.67
C GLN A 301 -2.89 -14.91 -21.00
N ARG A 302 -3.90 -14.17 -20.53
CA ARG A 302 -3.73 -12.87 -19.86
C ARG A 302 -4.08 -12.88 -18.37
N CYS A 303 -4.80 -13.88 -17.89
CA CYS A 303 -5.21 -14.00 -16.49
C CYS A 303 -5.44 -15.47 -16.11
N GLU A 304 -5.80 -15.72 -14.85
CA GLU A 304 -5.91 -17.05 -14.25
C GLU A 304 -7.22 -17.80 -14.60
N TYR A 305 -8.03 -17.27 -15.53
CA TYR A 305 -9.33 -17.87 -15.88
C TYR A 305 -9.16 -19.10 -16.79
N ALA A 306 -9.87 -20.17 -16.47
CA ALA A 306 -9.95 -21.39 -17.28
C ALA A 306 -11.40 -21.90 -17.34
N ALA A 307 -11.81 -22.45 -18.48
CA ALA A 307 -13.12 -23.07 -18.65
C ALA A 307 -13.10 -24.11 -19.78
N ILE A 308 -14.13 -24.96 -19.81
CA ILE A 308 -14.36 -25.91 -20.91
C ILE A 308 -15.40 -25.28 -21.86
N PRO A 309 -14.99 -24.65 -22.97
CA PRO A 309 -15.92 -24.16 -23.98
C PRO A 309 -16.50 -25.32 -24.81
N ASP A 310 -17.68 -25.10 -25.38
CA ASP A 310 -18.31 -26.05 -26.30
C ASP A 310 -17.37 -26.42 -27.47
N GLU A 311 -17.47 -27.66 -27.96
CA GLU A 311 -16.60 -28.20 -29.01
C GLU A 311 -16.61 -27.36 -30.30
N ASN A 312 -17.73 -26.69 -30.59
CA ASN A 312 -17.91 -25.90 -31.81
C ASN A 312 -17.38 -24.45 -31.72
N ILE A 313 -16.95 -24.01 -30.53
CA ILE A 313 -16.44 -22.66 -30.33
C ILE A 313 -14.98 -22.60 -30.75
N ILE A 314 -14.64 -21.81 -31.77
CA ILE A 314 -13.25 -21.64 -32.25
C ILE A 314 -12.51 -20.54 -31.45
N ILE A 315 -13.25 -19.54 -30.98
CA ILE A 315 -12.71 -18.41 -30.22
C ILE A 315 -13.11 -18.58 -28.76
N PHE A 316 -12.13 -18.80 -27.89
CA PHE A 316 -12.34 -18.73 -26.45
C PHE A 316 -12.30 -17.27 -26.02
N LYS A 317 -13.42 -16.75 -25.52
CA LYS A 317 -13.51 -15.40 -24.96
C LYS A 317 -13.45 -15.47 -23.44
N CYS A 318 -12.42 -14.85 -22.86
CA CYS A 318 -12.28 -14.78 -21.42
C CYS A 318 -13.29 -13.76 -20.84
N PRO A 319 -14.20 -14.17 -19.94
CA PRO A 319 -15.17 -13.27 -19.31
C PRO A 319 -14.54 -12.35 -18.26
N LYS A 320 -13.31 -12.62 -17.82
CA LYS A 320 -12.61 -11.84 -16.77
C LYS A 320 -11.84 -10.65 -17.33
N CYS A 321 -11.22 -10.80 -18.50
CA CYS A 321 -10.30 -9.78 -19.05
C CYS A 321 -10.52 -9.50 -20.55
N ASP A 322 -11.64 -9.98 -21.12
CA ASP A 322 -12.04 -9.81 -22.52
C ASP A 322 -11.01 -10.27 -23.56
N PHE A 323 -9.99 -11.04 -23.14
CA PHE A 323 -9.01 -11.60 -24.05
C PHE A 323 -9.65 -12.71 -24.88
N GLU A 324 -9.50 -12.61 -26.19
CA GLU A 324 -9.99 -13.61 -27.13
C GLU A 324 -8.82 -14.45 -27.65
N LEU A 325 -8.95 -15.77 -27.48
CA LEU A 325 -7.95 -16.76 -27.85
C LEU A 325 -8.49 -17.62 -29.00
N CYS A 326 -7.70 -17.80 -30.05
CA CYS A 326 -7.98 -18.81 -31.08
C CYS A 326 -7.58 -20.20 -30.57
N ARG A 327 -8.55 -21.09 -30.37
CA ARG A 327 -8.32 -22.47 -29.87
C ARG A 327 -7.57 -23.37 -30.86
N LEU A 328 -7.52 -22.98 -32.15
CA LEU A 328 -6.81 -23.74 -33.18
C LEU A 328 -5.29 -23.53 -33.11
N CYS A 329 -4.83 -22.32 -32.77
CA CYS A 329 -3.41 -21.99 -32.77
C CYS A 329 -2.87 -21.49 -31.43
N ASN A 330 -3.73 -21.34 -30.43
CA ASN A 330 -3.42 -20.81 -29.10
C ASN A 330 -2.73 -19.44 -29.15
N ARG A 331 -3.24 -18.52 -29.97
CA ARG A 331 -2.81 -17.11 -30.06
C ARG A 331 -4.01 -16.18 -29.96
N GLU A 332 -3.75 -14.90 -29.76
CA GLU A 332 -4.78 -13.86 -29.80
C GLU A 332 -5.66 -14.01 -31.04
N SER A 333 -6.96 -13.85 -30.85
CA SER A 333 -7.98 -14.01 -31.88
C SER A 333 -7.65 -13.14 -33.09
N HIS A 334 -7.55 -13.79 -34.24
CA HIS A 334 -7.22 -13.16 -35.51
C HIS A 334 -8.39 -13.25 -36.51
N VAL A 335 -9.58 -13.62 -36.06
CA VAL A 335 -10.77 -13.74 -36.91
C VAL A 335 -11.13 -12.37 -37.52
N PRO A 336 -11.41 -12.29 -38.84
CA PRO A 336 -11.71 -13.38 -39.78
C PRO A 336 -10.51 -14.03 -40.49
N ARG A 337 -9.27 -13.68 -40.15
CA ARG A 337 -8.05 -14.23 -40.79
C ARG A 337 -7.83 -15.69 -40.40
N LYS A 338 -7.16 -16.44 -41.28
CA LYS A 338 -6.77 -17.83 -41.00
C LYS A 338 -5.56 -17.88 -40.08
N CYS A 339 -5.43 -18.97 -39.32
CA CYS A 339 -4.23 -19.22 -38.52
C CYS A 339 -2.98 -19.21 -39.42
N GLY A 340 -1.98 -18.41 -39.06
CA GLY A 340 -0.71 -18.31 -39.81
C GLY A 340 -0.66 -17.21 -40.88
N GLU A 341 -1.77 -16.49 -41.13
CA GLU A 341 -1.75 -15.28 -41.95
C GLU A 341 -1.18 -14.11 -41.13
N SER A 342 0.04 -13.66 -41.46
CA SER A 342 0.66 -12.49 -40.84
C SER A 342 0.01 -11.19 -41.36
N VAL A 343 -0.20 -10.23 -40.47
CA VAL A 343 -0.62 -8.87 -40.84
C VAL A 343 0.46 -8.26 -41.74
N GLU A 344 0.10 -7.81 -42.95
CA GLU A 344 0.95 -6.98 -43.79
C GLU A 344 1.15 -5.61 -43.12
N GLU A 345 2.05 -5.56 -42.13
CA GLU A 345 2.61 -4.32 -41.59
C GLU A 345 4.14 -4.40 -41.73
N ASP A 346 4.73 -3.31 -42.21
CA ASP A 346 6.15 -3.07 -42.50
C ASP A 346 7.05 -4.30 -42.44
N THR A 347 7.51 -4.75 -43.62
CA THR A 347 8.44 -5.88 -43.77
C THR A 347 9.63 -5.79 -42.81
N GLU A 348 10.13 -4.60 -42.51
CA GLU A 348 11.22 -4.36 -41.56
C GLU A 348 10.84 -4.57 -40.08
N LYS A 349 9.60 -4.25 -39.69
CA LYS A 349 9.06 -4.61 -38.36
C LYS A 349 8.77 -6.10 -38.28
N GLN A 350 8.30 -6.73 -39.36
CA GLN A 350 8.15 -8.18 -39.42
C GLN A 350 9.47 -8.92 -39.35
N HIS A 351 10.53 -8.46 -40.00
CA HIS A 351 11.85 -9.10 -39.93
C HIS A 351 12.45 -8.98 -38.53
N ARG A 352 12.34 -7.80 -37.90
CA ARG A 352 12.73 -7.61 -36.49
C ARG A 352 11.90 -8.48 -35.56
N LYS A 353 10.57 -8.44 -35.67
CA LYS A 353 9.65 -9.23 -34.85
C LYS A 353 9.83 -10.73 -35.08
N LYS A 354 10.06 -11.20 -36.30
CA LYS A 354 10.38 -12.60 -36.60
C LYS A 354 11.73 -13.00 -36.02
N ASN A 355 12.74 -12.14 -36.07
CA ASN A 355 14.03 -12.40 -35.41
C ASN A 355 13.88 -12.42 -33.88
N GLU A 356 13.20 -11.44 -33.30
CA GLU A 356 12.91 -11.36 -31.86
C GLU A 356 12.07 -12.57 -31.42
N GLU A 357 11.02 -12.95 -32.14
CA GLU A 357 10.22 -14.15 -31.88
C GLU A 357 11.02 -15.44 -32.08
N PHE A 358 11.92 -15.50 -33.07
CA PHE A 358 12.80 -16.66 -33.30
C PHE A 358 13.85 -16.81 -32.19
N LEU A 359 14.47 -15.71 -31.78
CA LEU A 359 15.39 -15.66 -30.63
C LEU A 359 14.64 -15.98 -29.33
N THR A 360 13.43 -15.44 -29.16
CA THR A 360 12.56 -15.73 -28.02
C THR A 360 12.14 -17.19 -28.02
N THR A 361 11.82 -17.82 -29.16
CA THR A 361 11.44 -19.24 -29.22
C THR A 361 12.64 -20.18 -29.01
N LYS A 362 13.86 -19.74 -29.34
CA LYS A 362 15.08 -20.47 -29.01
C LYS A 362 15.42 -20.43 -27.51
N VAL A 363 15.11 -19.31 -26.85
CA VAL A 363 15.35 -19.11 -25.41
C VAL A 363 14.16 -19.59 -24.56
N LEU A 364 12.94 -19.54 -25.07
CA LEU A 364 11.70 -19.89 -24.38
C LEU A 364 11.23 -21.27 -24.83
N ARG A 365 11.41 -22.28 -23.97
CA ARG A 365 10.89 -23.64 -24.19
C ARG A 365 9.52 -23.78 -23.54
N ARG A 366 8.75 -24.81 -23.92
CA ARG A 366 7.45 -25.14 -23.30
C ARG A 366 7.48 -26.53 -22.73
N CYS A 367 6.94 -26.71 -21.52
CA CYS A 367 6.92 -28.02 -20.88
C CYS A 367 6.04 -28.99 -21.70
N GLY A 368 6.50 -30.21 -21.97
CA GLY A 368 5.66 -31.16 -22.73
C GLY A 368 4.45 -31.66 -21.94
N GLY A 369 4.53 -31.67 -20.61
CA GLY A 369 3.41 -31.95 -19.71
C GLY A 369 2.39 -30.81 -19.68
N CYS A 370 2.68 -29.70 -19.00
CA CYS A 370 1.69 -28.64 -18.74
C CYS A 370 1.76 -27.44 -19.72
N LYS A 371 2.59 -27.49 -20.77
CA LYS A 371 2.77 -26.41 -21.78
C LYS A 371 3.23 -25.05 -21.27
N LYS A 372 3.52 -24.92 -19.96
CA LYS A 372 4.07 -23.71 -19.33
C LYS A 372 5.39 -23.30 -20.01
N PRO A 373 5.55 -22.03 -20.42
CA PRO A 373 6.80 -21.54 -20.96
C PRO A 373 7.88 -21.47 -19.87
N TYR A 374 9.12 -21.78 -20.21
CA TYR A 374 10.27 -21.74 -19.29
C TYR A 374 11.56 -21.38 -20.05
N VAL A 375 12.50 -20.78 -19.33
CA VAL A 375 13.84 -20.42 -19.81
C VAL A 375 14.87 -21.10 -18.91
N LYS A 376 16.02 -21.49 -19.45
CA LYS A 376 17.13 -22.04 -18.65
C LYS A 376 17.90 -20.91 -18.01
N THR A 377 18.05 -20.94 -16.68
CA THR A 377 18.77 -19.90 -15.91
C THR A 377 20.26 -20.21 -15.73
N SER A 378 20.68 -21.48 -15.61
CA SER A 378 22.10 -21.89 -15.65
C SER A 378 22.29 -23.41 -15.70
N GLY A 379 23.52 -23.86 -16.05
CA GLY A 379 24.09 -25.16 -15.66
C GLY A 379 23.55 -26.44 -16.34
N CYS A 380 22.29 -26.82 -16.13
CA CYS A 380 21.78 -28.15 -16.49
C CYS A 380 20.75 -28.11 -17.64
N ASP A 381 20.88 -29.03 -18.61
CA ASP A 381 19.90 -29.17 -19.71
C ASP A 381 18.64 -29.94 -19.33
N LYS A 382 18.61 -30.56 -18.13
CA LYS A 382 17.40 -31.13 -17.55
C LYS A 382 16.70 -30.08 -16.72
N VAL A 383 15.56 -29.62 -17.21
CA VAL A 383 14.70 -28.66 -16.53
C VAL A 383 13.48 -29.38 -15.99
N THR A 384 13.40 -29.46 -14.66
CA THR A 384 12.20 -29.97 -13.98
C THR A 384 11.17 -28.86 -13.92
N CYS A 385 10.02 -29.07 -14.56
CA CYS A 385 8.92 -28.12 -14.50
C CYS A 385 8.23 -28.18 -13.12
N SER A 386 7.47 -27.14 -12.76
CA SER A 386 6.65 -27.10 -11.55
C SER A 386 5.69 -28.28 -11.46
N CYS A 387 5.20 -28.77 -12.60
CA CYS A 387 4.32 -29.93 -12.70
C CYS A 387 5.03 -31.29 -12.53
N GLY A 388 6.32 -31.29 -12.15
CA GLY A 388 7.12 -32.51 -11.95
C GLY A 388 7.65 -33.15 -13.23
N THR A 389 7.24 -32.69 -14.42
CA THR A 389 7.76 -33.21 -15.69
C THR A 389 9.19 -32.75 -15.93
N ASN A 390 10.11 -33.70 -16.14
CA ASN A 390 11.49 -33.41 -16.57
C ASN A 390 11.54 -33.14 -18.07
N ASN A 391 12.10 -32.02 -18.49
CA ASN A 391 12.20 -31.63 -19.90
C ASN A 391 13.67 -31.42 -20.27
N CYS A 392 14.04 -31.80 -21.50
CA CYS A 392 15.33 -31.47 -22.08
C CYS A 392 15.27 -30.08 -22.70
N TYR A 393 16.07 -29.14 -22.20
CA TYR A 393 16.16 -27.82 -22.79
C TYR A 393 16.76 -27.85 -24.21
N ARG A 394 17.66 -28.82 -24.48
CA ARG A 394 18.40 -28.95 -25.75
C ARG A 394 17.54 -29.46 -26.91
N CYS A 395 16.70 -30.46 -26.67
CA CYS A 395 15.88 -31.08 -27.72
C CYS A 395 14.38 -30.92 -27.53
N GLY A 396 13.92 -30.38 -26.39
CA GLY A 396 12.49 -30.23 -26.07
C GLY A 396 11.78 -31.52 -25.65
N ALA A 397 12.48 -32.66 -25.55
CA ALA A 397 11.91 -33.91 -25.07
C ALA A 397 11.40 -33.78 -23.64
N SER A 398 10.32 -34.49 -23.30
CA SER A 398 9.64 -34.43 -22.00
C SER A 398 9.57 -35.81 -21.37
N GLY A 399 9.51 -35.88 -20.04
CA GLY A 399 9.62 -37.13 -19.28
C GLY A 399 11.04 -37.71 -19.28
N ILE A 400 12.07 -36.86 -19.41
CA ILE A 400 13.46 -37.30 -19.59
C ILE A 400 14.17 -37.67 -18.28
N ASP A 401 15.15 -38.56 -18.37
CA ASP A 401 16.05 -38.96 -17.30
C ASP A 401 17.52 -38.60 -17.64
N TYR A 402 18.47 -38.91 -16.76
CA TYR A 402 19.90 -38.64 -16.99
C TYR A 402 20.48 -39.35 -18.24
N PRO A 403 20.16 -40.63 -18.51
CA PRO A 403 20.54 -41.30 -19.76
C PRO A 403 20.20 -40.53 -21.03
N HIS A 404 19.06 -39.83 -21.06
CA HIS A 404 18.69 -38.97 -22.17
C HIS A 404 19.61 -37.75 -22.32
N ILE A 405 20.12 -37.16 -21.23
CA ILE A 405 21.00 -35.98 -21.28
C ILE A 405 22.33 -36.31 -21.96
N ASP A 406 22.93 -37.45 -21.61
CA ASP A 406 24.23 -37.89 -22.13
C ASP A 406 24.16 -38.30 -23.62
N SER A 407 22.98 -38.74 -24.06
CA SER A 407 22.74 -39.20 -25.44
C SER A 407 21.87 -38.24 -26.26
N CYS A 408 21.65 -37.02 -25.75
CA CYS A 408 20.72 -36.06 -26.36
C CYS A 408 21.22 -35.62 -27.75
N ARG A 409 20.40 -35.87 -28.77
CA ARG A 409 20.67 -35.50 -30.18
C ARG A 409 20.34 -34.04 -30.51
N GLY A 410 19.90 -33.24 -29.54
CA GLY A 410 19.70 -31.80 -29.74
C GLY A 410 21.03 -31.08 -29.96
N GLY A 411 21.06 -30.06 -30.80
CA GLY A 411 22.25 -29.20 -30.94
C GLY A 411 22.49 -28.38 -29.68
N PHE A 412 23.75 -28.14 -29.30
CA PHE A 412 24.07 -27.18 -28.23
C PHE A 412 23.60 -25.79 -28.67
N ASP A 413 22.69 -25.17 -27.90
CA ASP A 413 22.38 -23.77 -28.10
C ASP A 413 23.64 -22.95 -27.72
N PRO A 414 24.11 -22.03 -28.58
CA PRO A 414 25.14 -21.10 -28.17
C PRO A 414 24.58 -20.27 -27.01
N LEU A 415 25.26 -20.30 -25.86
CA LEU A 415 24.97 -19.38 -24.77
C LEU A 415 25.05 -17.95 -25.32
N PRO A 416 24.14 -17.03 -24.94
CA PRO A 416 24.38 -15.63 -25.19
C PRO A 416 25.69 -15.26 -24.47
N GLU A 417 26.69 -14.79 -25.23
CA GLU A 417 27.84 -14.14 -24.65
C GLU A 417 27.32 -12.97 -23.79
N GLN A 418 27.79 -12.91 -22.56
CA GLN A 418 27.46 -11.86 -21.61
C GLN A 418 27.88 -10.52 -22.24
N TYR A 419 26.89 -9.70 -22.60
CA TYR A 419 27.07 -8.31 -22.99
C TYR A 419 26.82 -7.40 -21.79
#